data_AF-A0A0D1VE11-F1
#
_entry.id   AF-A0A0D1VE11-F1
#
_cell.length_a   1.000
_cell.length_b   1.000
_cell.length_c   1.000
_cell.angle_alpha   90.00
_cell.angle_beta   90.00
_cell.angle_gamma   90.00
#
_symmetry.space_group_name_H-M   'P 1'
#
loop_
_entity.id
_entity.type
_entity.pdbx_description
1 polymer ?
#
loop_
_entity_poly.entity_id
_entity_poly.type
_entity_poly.pdbx_seq_one_letter_code
_entity_poly.pdbx_strand_id
1 'polypeptide(L)'
;MKKVLASSLVGLTLSLGFVAPSFAAETNTLSEVKLQAVETIQETVSVGEEINLPYRSGYYYVVEMGSRYIDLTNKGVLTGKKVGDALVTIWKDGKMIYKYEIEVVE
;
A
#
# COMPACT_ATOMS: atom_id res chain seq x y z
N MET A 1 -67.89 5.67 67.71
CA MET A 1 -66.52 5.55 68.25
C MET A 1 -65.71 4.64 67.33
N LYS A 2 -64.61 5.14 66.75
CA LYS A 2 -63.30 4.47 66.55
C LYS A 2 -62.56 5.16 65.41
N LYS A 3 -61.44 5.79 65.80
CA LYS A 3 -60.38 6.31 64.93
C LYS A 3 -59.41 5.17 64.57
N VAL A 4 -58.44 5.54 63.73
CA VAL A 4 -57.13 4.91 63.47
C VAL A 4 -57.26 3.67 62.54
N LEU A 5 -56.49 3.48 61.46
CA LEU A 5 -55.06 3.73 61.23
C LEU A 5 -54.76 3.96 59.73
N ALA A 6 -53.88 4.94 59.49
CA ALA A 6 -53.02 4.95 58.32
C ALA A 6 -52.07 3.75 58.38
N SER A 7 -51.72 3.17 57.23
CA SER A 7 -50.34 2.71 56.94
C SER A 7 -50.21 2.15 55.53
N SER A 8 -49.31 2.78 54.79
CA SER A 8 -48.33 2.20 53.87
C SER A 8 -48.83 1.26 52.75
N LEU A 9 -48.89 1.79 51.53
CA LEU A 9 -48.60 0.99 50.34
C LEU A 9 -47.50 1.68 49.53
N VAL A 10 -46.29 1.20 49.80
CA VAL A 10 -45.11 1.04 48.93
C VAL A 10 -45.12 1.88 47.65
N GLY A 11 -44.15 2.79 47.59
CA GLY A 11 -43.83 3.55 46.38
C GLY A 11 -43.37 2.65 45.23
N LEU A 12 -43.77 3.04 44.04
CA LEU A 12 -43.10 2.69 42.79
C LEU A 12 -42.59 4.00 42.20
N THR A 13 -41.28 4.20 42.29
CA THR A 13 -40.61 5.26 41.56
C THR A 13 -40.63 4.87 40.08
N LEU A 14 -41.11 5.77 39.22
CA LEU A 14 -41.00 5.61 37.77
C LEU A 14 -39.53 5.82 37.40
N SER A 15 -38.75 4.74 37.34
CA SER A 15 -37.39 4.78 36.81
C SER A 15 -37.44 5.11 35.33
N LEU A 16 -36.63 6.09 34.92
CA LEU A 16 -36.56 6.65 33.56
C LEU A 16 -36.34 5.56 32.50
N GLY A 17 -37.35 5.34 31.67
CA GLY A 17 -37.21 4.61 30.41
C GLY A 17 -36.85 5.57 29.27
N PHE A 18 -35.62 6.10 29.25
CA PHE A 18 -35.08 6.64 28.00
C PHE A 18 -34.69 5.46 27.12
N VAL A 19 -35.57 5.04 26.22
CA VAL A 19 -35.18 4.18 25.10
C VAL A 19 -34.41 5.05 24.11
N ALA A 20 -33.09 4.98 24.16
CA ALA A 20 -32.27 5.48 23.08
C ALA A 20 -32.46 4.55 21.85
N PRO A 21 -32.59 5.08 20.63
CA PRO A 21 -32.52 4.24 19.43
C PRO A 21 -31.12 3.63 19.34
N SER A 22 -31.03 2.31 19.30
CA SER A 22 -29.78 1.62 19.01
C SER A 22 -29.50 1.76 17.52
N PHE A 23 -28.56 2.64 17.16
CA PHE A 23 -27.94 2.60 15.85
C PHE A 23 -27.03 1.36 15.82
N ALA A 24 -27.46 0.31 15.13
CA ALA A 24 -26.54 -0.73 14.70
C ALA A 24 -25.52 -0.04 13.79
N ALA A 25 -24.32 0.22 14.31
CA ALA A 25 -23.21 0.65 13.50
C ALA A 25 -22.89 -0.53 12.58
N GLU A 26 -23.35 -0.43 11.33
CA GLU A 26 -22.94 -1.31 10.25
C GLU A 26 -21.44 -1.07 10.06
N THR A 27 -20.63 -1.93 10.68
CA THR A 27 -19.20 -1.92 10.48
C THR A 27 -18.97 -2.36 9.05
N ASN A 28 -18.85 -1.39 8.14
CA ASN A 28 -18.27 -1.61 6.84
C ASN A 28 -16.91 -2.26 7.09
N THR A 29 -16.81 -3.56 6.87
CA THR A 29 -15.54 -4.27 6.84
C THR A 29 -14.78 -3.69 5.65
N LEU A 30 -13.98 -2.67 5.93
CA LEU A 30 -13.00 -2.14 5.00
C LEU A 30 -12.16 -3.34 4.56
N SER A 31 -12.30 -3.71 3.29
CA SER A 31 -11.41 -4.69 2.68
C SER A 31 -10.00 -4.17 2.88
N GLU A 32 -9.17 -4.91 3.62
CA GLU A 32 -7.77 -4.54 3.84
C GLU A 32 -7.09 -4.38 2.47
N VAL A 33 -6.86 -3.14 2.06
CA VAL A 33 -6.00 -2.84 0.91
C VAL A 33 -4.58 -3.16 1.37
N LYS A 34 -4.09 -4.35 1.03
CA LYS A 34 -2.66 -4.66 1.13
C LYS A 34 -1.91 -3.80 0.12
N LEU A 35 -1.48 -2.62 0.54
CA LEU A 35 -0.49 -1.81 -0.16
C LEU A 35 0.82 -2.61 -0.22
N GLN A 36 1.11 -3.22 -1.37
CA GLN A 36 2.45 -3.75 -1.64
C GLN A 36 3.34 -2.55 -1.96
N ALA A 37 4.18 -2.16 -1.01
CA ALA A 37 5.21 -1.16 -1.26
C ALA A 37 6.19 -1.71 -2.29
N VAL A 38 6.29 -1.06 -3.44
CA VAL A 38 7.33 -1.35 -4.43
C VAL A 38 8.63 -0.74 -3.93
N GLU A 39 9.64 -1.58 -3.71
CA GLU A 39 10.96 -1.13 -3.30
C GLU A 39 11.62 -0.33 -4.42
N THR A 40 12.18 0.83 -4.07
CA THR A 40 13.01 1.62 -4.98
C THR A 40 14.47 1.28 -4.69
N ILE A 41 15.17 0.83 -5.73
CA ILE A 41 16.57 0.40 -5.69
C ILE A 41 17.38 1.45 -6.43
N GLN A 42 18.43 1.94 -5.79
CA GLN A 42 19.38 2.86 -6.43
C GLN A 42 20.56 2.04 -6.93
N GLU A 43 20.95 2.25 -8.18
CA GLU A 43 22.15 1.64 -8.76
C GLU A 43 23.01 2.65 -9.48
N THR A 44 24.32 2.47 -9.38
CA THR A 44 25.31 3.24 -10.12
C THR A 44 26.01 2.32 -11.11
N VAL A 45 26.07 2.73 -12.38
CA VAL A 45 26.65 1.95 -13.48
C VAL A 45 27.63 2.81 -14.26
N SER A 46 28.81 2.29 -14.57
CA SER A 46 29.79 3.00 -15.40
C SER A 46 29.43 2.91 -16.89
N VAL A 47 29.89 3.86 -17.72
CA VAL A 47 29.73 3.74 -19.18
C VAL A 47 30.48 2.49 -19.68
N GLY A 48 29.76 1.63 -20.42
CA GLY A 48 30.25 0.35 -20.92
C GLY A 48 30.13 -0.81 -19.93
N GLU A 49 29.75 -0.55 -18.68
CA GLU A 49 29.50 -1.59 -17.68
C GLU A 49 28.12 -2.23 -17.90
N GLU A 50 28.05 -3.54 -17.63
CA GLU A 50 26.81 -4.31 -17.66
C GLU A 50 26.45 -4.81 -16.26
N ILE A 51 25.19 -4.62 -15.88
CA ILE A 51 24.61 -5.20 -14.67
C ILE A 51 23.41 -6.08 -15.03
N ASN A 52 23.12 -7.05 -14.15
CA ASN A 52 22.00 -7.95 -14.31
C ASN A 52 20.88 -7.56 -13.33
N LEU A 53 19.79 -7.04 -13.87
CA LEU A 53 18.56 -6.85 -13.11
C LEU A 53 17.88 -8.21 -12.84
N PRO A 54 17.04 -8.32 -11.80
CA PRO A 54 16.31 -9.54 -11.49
C PRO A 54 15.55 -10.05 -12.71
N TYR A 55 15.75 -11.33 -13.04
CA TYR A 55 15.06 -12.00 -14.14
C TYR A 55 14.31 -13.23 -13.66
N ARG A 56 13.00 -13.28 -13.93
CA ARG A 56 12.15 -14.44 -13.72
C ARG A 56 11.13 -14.55 -14.87
N SER A 57 10.61 -15.76 -15.07
CA SER A 57 9.53 -15.98 -16.04
C SER A 57 8.34 -15.05 -15.78
N GLY A 58 7.87 -14.38 -16.84
CA GLY A 58 6.78 -13.41 -16.79
C GLY A 58 7.20 -11.98 -16.42
N TYR A 59 8.48 -11.74 -16.16
CA TYR A 59 8.97 -10.37 -15.96
C TYR A 59 9.05 -9.65 -17.31
N TYR A 60 8.65 -8.38 -17.31
CA TYR A 60 8.91 -7.46 -18.39
C TYR A 60 9.48 -6.15 -17.84
N TYR A 61 10.35 -5.55 -18.63
CA TYR A 61 11.13 -4.38 -18.24
C TYR A 61 10.67 -3.17 -19.02
N VAL A 62 10.56 -2.02 -18.36
CA VAL A 62 10.20 -0.75 -18.96
C VAL A 62 11.24 0.28 -18.57
N VAL A 63 11.83 0.95 -19.56
CA VAL A 63 12.65 2.13 -19.34
C VAL A 63 11.72 3.33 -19.36
N GLU A 64 11.28 3.79 -18.19
CA GLU A 64 10.37 4.92 -18.03
C GLU A 64 11.06 6.23 -18.44
N MET A 65 12.35 6.36 -18.12
CA MET A 65 13.17 7.52 -18.43
C MET A 65 14.62 7.10 -18.73
N GLY A 66 15.33 7.90 -19.52
CA GLY A 66 16.78 7.75 -19.69
C GLY A 66 17.21 6.68 -20.71
N SER A 67 16.36 6.30 -21.67
CA SER A 67 16.71 5.33 -22.73
C SER A 67 17.90 5.72 -23.62
N ARG A 68 18.37 6.97 -23.53
CA ARG A 68 19.61 7.43 -24.19
C ARG A 68 20.88 7.15 -23.38
N TYR A 69 20.74 6.89 -22.08
CA TYR A 69 21.83 6.68 -21.12
C TYR A 69 22.10 5.20 -20.88
N ILE A 70 21.11 4.34 -21.09
CA ILE A 70 21.21 2.89 -20.88
C ILE A 70 20.71 2.10 -22.09
N ASP A 71 21.21 0.88 -22.25
CA ASP A 71 20.58 -0.17 -23.05
C ASP A 71 19.96 -1.20 -22.09
N LEU A 72 18.81 -1.77 -22.45
CA LEU A 72 18.15 -2.77 -21.62
C LEU A 72 17.55 -3.88 -22.48
N THR A 73 18.04 -5.10 -22.26
CA THR A 73 17.54 -6.27 -22.96
C THR A 73 16.28 -6.84 -22.30
N ASN A 74 15.52 -7.64 -23.04
CA ASN A 74 14.37 -8.38 -22.50
C ASN A 74 14.73 -9.46 -21.47
N LYS A 75 16.02 -9.70 -21.23
CA LYS A 75 16.54 -10.62 -20.20
C LYS A 75 17.04 -9.91 -18.94
N GLY A 76 16.87 -8.59 -18.86
CA GLY A 76 17.29 -7.80 -17.70
C GLY A 76 18.78 -7.43 -17.68
N VAL A 77 19.51 -7.63 -18.78
CA VAL A 77 20.87 -7.09 -18.92
C VAL A 77 20.78 -5.61 -19.22
N LEU A 78 21.30 -4.78 -18.32
CA LEU A 78 21.37 -3.32 -18.43
C LEU A 78 22.81 -2.90 -18.69
N THR A 79 23.02 -2.08 -19.72
CA THR A 79 24.35 -1.56 -20.09
C THR A 79 24.37 -0.04 -20.00
N GLY A 80 25.37 0.54 -19.33
CA GLY A 80 25.61 1.99 -19.34
C GLY A 80 26.11 2.45 -20.71
N LYS A 81 25.43 3.42 -21.35
CA LYS A 81 25.80 3.96 -22.66
C LYS A 81 26.39 5.36 -22.59
N LYS A 82 25.85 6.18 -21.69
CA LYS A 82 26.23 7.59 -21.54
C LYS A 82 25.86 8.08 -20.15
N VAL A 83 26.70 8.93 -19.58
CA VAL A 83 26.47 9.61 -18.30
C VAL A 83 25.08 10.26 -18.24
N GLY A 84 24.37 10.04 -17.14
CA GLY A 84 23.03 10.58 -16.87
C GLY A 84 22.13 9.59 -16.13
N ASP A 85 20.92 10.03 -15.79
CA ASP A 85 19.99 9.25 -14.97
C ASP A 85 18.95 8.50 -15.80
N ALA A 86 18.65 7.26 -15.42
CA ALA A 86 17.60 6.44 -15.99
C ALA A 86 16.67 5.86 -14.91
N LEU A 87 15.43 5.62 -15.30
CA LEU A 87 14.42 4.97 -14.46
C LEU A 87 13.94 3.71 -15.16
N VAL A 88 14.13 2.56 -14.52
CA VAL A 88 13.68 1.26 -15.01
C VAL A 88 12.66 0.66 -14.05
N THR A 89 11.54 0.19 -14.57
CA THR A 89 10.54 -0.53 -13.78
C THR A 89 10.43 -1.97 -14.28
N ILE A 90 10.30 -2.90 -13.34
CA ILE A 90 10.10 -4.32 -13.62
C ILE A 90 8.70 -4.70 -13.17
N TRP A 91 7.98 -5.35 -14.06
CA TRP A 91 6.59 -5.71 -13.86
C TRP A 91 6.36 -7.19 -14.07
N LYS A 92 5.32 -7.71 -13.42
CA LYS A 92 4.81 -9.07 -13.64
C LYS A 92 3.31 -9.09 -13.36
N ASP A 93 2.56 -9.80 -14.20
CA ASP A 93 1.11 -10.00 -14.00
C ASP A 93 0.35 -8.68 -13.77
N GLY A 94 0.75 -7.61 -14.46
CA GLY A 94 0.15 -6.27 -14.37
C GLY A 94 0.53 -5.46 -13.11
N LYS A 95 1.47 -5.94 -12.29
CA LYS A 95 1.96 -5.26 -11.09
C LYS A 95 3.42 -4.89 -11.22
N MET A 96 3.76 -3.67 -10.84
CA MET A 96 5.15 -3.26 -10.67
C MET A 96 5.72 -3.97 -9.45
N ILE A 97 6.90 -4.58 -9.61
CA ILE A 97 7.57 -5.34 -8.55
C ILE A 97 8.87 -4.66 -8.13
N TYR A 98 9.56 -4.01 -9.07
CA TYR A 98 10.77 -3.26 -8.78
C TYR A 98 10.77 -1.91 -9.49
N LYS A 99 11.36 -0.92 -8.83
CA LYS A 99 11.71 0.37 -9.40
C LYS A 99 13.21 0.59 -9.22
N TYR A 100 13.93 0.81 -10.31
CA TYR A 100 15.37 1.07 -10.33
C TYR A 100 15.65 2.50 -10.77
N GLU A 101 16.27 3.28 -9.90
CA GLU A 101 16.84 4.58 -10.20
C GLU A 101 18.32 4.37 -10.50
N ILE A 102 18.70 4.49 -11.78
CA ILE A 102 20.04 4.23 -12.28
C ILE A 102 20.76 5.55 -12.49
N GLU A 103 21.93 5.71 -11.90
CA GLU A 103 22.89 6.77 -12.23
C GLU A 103 24.00 6.19 -13.11
N VAL A 104 24.13 6.68 -14.34
CA VAL A 104 25.25 6.30 -15.21
C VAL A 104 26.39 7.29 -15.03
N VAL A 105 27.58 6.78 -14.68
CA VAL A 105 28.81 7.55 -14.41
C VAL A 105 29.91 7.22 -15.43
N GLU A 106 30.97 8.03 -15.47
CA GLU A 106 32.12 7.82 -16.38
C GLU A 106 32.95 6.57 -16.04
#